data_AF-A0AAV3YSJ0-F1
#
_entry.id   AF-A0AAV3YSJ0-F1
#
_cell.length_a   1.000
_cell.length_b   1.000
_cell.length_c   1.000
_cell.angle_alpha   90.00
_cell.angle_beta   90.00
_cell.angle_gamma   90.00
#
_symmetry.space_group_name_H-M   'P 1'
#
loop_
_entity.id
_entity.type
_entity.pdbx_description
1 polymer ?
#
loop_
_entity_poly.entity_id
_entity_poly.type
_entity_poly.pdbx_seq_one_letter_code
_entity_poly.pdbx_strand_id
1 'polypeptide(L)' 'MAHREKVDCMIRANRRVKEKEIANAAGISNERVHHIVTTVLGYRKVSAHWVPRQLIVEMKAQRKDMCSQLLELSTVFILA' A
#
# COMPACT_ATOMS: atom_id res chain seq x y z
N MET A 1 25.95 -1.85 -3.25
CA MET A 1 24.62 -1.75 -3.90
C MET A 1 23.56 -2.67 -3.27
N ALA A 2 23.95 -3.74 -2.55
CA ALA A 2 23.02 -4.70 -1.93
C ALA A 2 21.97 -4.13 -0.94
N HIS A 3 22.30 -3.10 -0.14
CA HIS A 3 21.35 -2.60 0.85
C HIS A 3 20.13 -1.89 0.25
N ARG A 4 20.29 -1.21 -0.91
CA ARG A 4 19.17 -0.52 -1.57
C ARG A 4 18.09 -1.51 -2.00
N GLU A 5 18.50 -2.57 -2.70
CA GLU A 5 17.59 -3.61 -3.20
C GLU A 5 16.93 -4.34 -2.04
N LYS A 6 17.68 -4.65 -0.98
CA LYS A 6 17.13 -5.27 0.23
C LYS A 6 16.05 -4.40 0.88
N VAL A 7 16.31 -3.10 1.03
CA VAL A 7 15.34 -2.14 1.59
C VAL A 7 14.09 -2.04 0.70
N ASP A 8 14.27 -1.95 -0.62
CA ASP A 8 13.15 -1.89 -1.59
C ASP A 8 12.29 -3.16 -1.54
N CYS A 9 12.91 -4.35 -1.52
CA CYS A 9 12.21 -5.62 -1.37
C CYS A 9 11.39 -5.68 -0.06
N MET A 10 11.97 -5.25 1.07
CA MET A 10 11.27 -5.25 2.35
C MET A 10 10.05 -4.32 2.36
N ILE A 11 10.18 -3.12 1.79
CA ILE A 11 9.07 -2.14 1.71
C ILE A 11 7.97 -2.63 0.76
N ARG A 12 8.34 -3.24 -0.37
CA ARG A 12 7.37 -3.79 -1.33
C ARG A 12 6.62 -5.00 -0.76
N ALA A 13 7.30 -5.85 0.02
CA ALA A 13 6.68 -6.99 0.70
C ALA A 13 5.70 -6.55 1.80
N ASN A 14 6.06 -5.53 2.59
CA ASN A 14 5.20 -4.96 3.61
C ASN A 14 5.33 -3.44 3.66
N ARG A 15 4.35 -2.73 3.09
CA ARG A 15 4.32 -1.25 3.08
C ARG A 15 4.19 -0.61 4.47
N ARG A 16 3.93 -1.39 5.52
CA ARG A 16 3.80 -0.93 6.92
C ARG A 16 5.03 -1.24 7.78
N VAL A 17 6.12 -1.74 7.18
CA VAL A 17 7.37 -2.04 7.90
C VAL A 17 7.97 -0.78 8.53
N LYS A 18 8.56 -0.91 9.72
CA LYS A 18 9.22 0.22 10.40
C LYS A 18 10.69 0.34 9.96
N GLU A 19 11.22 1.56 9.90
CA GLU A 19 12.64 1.79 9.57
C GLU A 19 13.59 1.02 10.50
N LYS A 20 13.26 0.92 11.80
CA LYS A 20 14.04 0.14 12.77
C LYS A 20 14.09 -1.36 12.45
N GLU A 21 13.00 -1.92 11.95
CA GLU A 21 12.94 -3.34 11.56
C GLU A 21 13.81 -3.58 10.32
N ILE A 22 13.78 -2.64 9.37
CA ILE A 22 14.65 -2.66 8.20
C ILE A 22 16.12 -2.53 8.62
N ALA A 23 16.44 -1.58 9.52
CA ALA A 23 17.79 -1.35 10.02
C ALA A 23 18.38 -2.62 10.65
N ASN A 24 17.61 -3.25 11.54
CA ASN A 24 17.98 -4.50 12.19
C ASN A 24 18.18 -5.64 11.18
N ALA A 25 17.26 -5.81 10.23
CA ALA A 25 17.34 -6.88 9.24
C ALA A 25 18.46 -6.67 8.20
N ALA A 26 18.75 -5.41 7.85
CA ALA A 26 19.77 -5.05 6.89
C ALA A 26 21.17 -4.86 7.53
N GLY A 27 21.26 -4.82 8.85
CA GLY A 27 22.51 -4.65 9.60
C GLY A 27 23.12 -3.25 9.41
N ILE A 28 22.29 -2.22 9.27
CA ILE A 28 22.70 -0.84 9.01
C ILE A 28 22.05 0.13 10.00
N SER A 29 22.59 1.34 10.12
CA SER A 29 22.03 2.36 11.00
C SER A 29 20.66 2.86 10.52
N ASN A 30 19.83 3.36 11.45
CA ASN A 30 18.52 3.92 11.12
C ASN A 30 18.64 5.12 10.18
N GLU A 31 19.64 5.97 10.39
CA GLU A 31 19.90 7.14 9.54
C GLU A 31 20.18 6.72 8.09
N ARG A 32 20.93 5.63 7.91
CA ARG A 32 21.22 5.09 6.58
C ARG A 32 19.97 4.53 5.92
N VAL A 33 19.12 3.82 6.67
CA VAL A 33 17.81 3.38 6.17
C VAL A 33 16.98 4.58 5.74
N HIS A 34 16.85 5.58 6.60
CA HIS A 34 16.06 6.77 6.32
C HIS A 34 16.50 7.49 5.03
N HIS A 35 17.81 7.66 4.85
CA HIS A 35 18.38 8.22 3.62
C HIS A 35 18.08 7.35 2.39
N ILE A 36 18.20 6.03 2.49
CA ILE A 36 17.87 5.13 1.39
C ILE A 36 16.38 5.23 1.04
N VAL A 37 15.49 5.21 2.02
CA VAL A 37 14.04 5.27 1.83
C VAL A 37 13.64 6.59 1.19
N THR A 38 14.06 7.72 1.77
CA THR A 38 13.58 9.05 1.38
C THR A 38 14.33 9.61 0.17
N THR A 39 15.67 9.51 0.15
CA THR A 39 16.49 10.17 -0.88
C THR A 39 16.81 9.26 -2.06
N VAL A 40 17.16 7.99 -1.80
CA VAL A 40 17.58 7.07 -2.88
C VAL A 40 16.40 6.40 -3.58
N LEU A 41 15.39 5.98 -2.82
CA LEU A 41 14.19 5.30 -3.34
C LEU A 41 13.02 6.27 -3.56
N GLY A 42 13.03 7.45 -2.92
CA GLY A 42 11.98 8.45 -3.08
C GLY A 42 10.65 8.08 -2.41
N TYR A 43 10.65 7.13 -1.47
CA TYR A 43 9.46 6.77 -0.74
C TYR A 43 9.07 7.88 0.24
N ARG A 44 7.75 8.07 0.40
CA ARG A 44 7.17 8.96 1.40
C ARG A 44 6.24 8.17 2.31
N LYS A 45 6.25 8.53 3.60
CA LYS A 45 5.32 7.96 4.56
C LYS A 45 3.90 8.41 4.20
N VAL A 46 3.05 7.46 3.83
CA VAL A 46 1.62 7.68 3.64
C VAL A 46 0.87 7.26 4.89
N SER A 47 -0.03 8.12 5.37
CA SER A 47 -1.00 7.73 6.40
C SER A 47 -2.11 6.90 5.75
N ALA A 48 -2.52 5.82 6.42
CA ALA A 48 -3.74 5.13 6.04
C ALA A 48 -4.94 5.97 6.50
N HIS A 49 -5.92 6.18 5.62
CA HIS A 49 -7.19 6.79 6.01
C HIS A 49 -7.98 5.82 6.91
N TRP A 50 -8.74 6.37 7.85
CA TRP A 50 -9.65 5.59 8.68
C TRP A 50 -10.76 4.99 7.82
N VAL A 51 -10.92 3.67 7.88
CA VAL A 51 -12.00 2.94 7.21
C VAL A 51 -13.01 2.51 8.26
N PRO A 52 -14.30 2.88 8.15
CA PRO A 52 -15.29 2.65 9.20
C PRO A 52 -15.49 1.20 9.64
N ARG A 53 -15.28 0.23 8.73
CA ARG A 53 -15.48 -1.18 9.03
C ARG A 53 -14.60 -2.08 8.16
N GLN A 54 -14.05 -3.13 8.75
CA GLN A 54 -13.41 -4.23 8.02
C GLN A 54 -14.48 -5.16 7.44
N LEU A 55 -14.57 -5.24 6.12
CA LEU A 55 -15.54 -6.09 5.43
C LEU A 55 -15.04 -7.55 5.36
N ILE A 56 -15.96 -8.50 5.59
CA ILE A 56 -15.74 -9.93 5.30
C ILE A 56 -15.82 -10.19 3.79
N VAL A 57 -15.43 -11.40 3.36
CA VAL A 57 -15.28 -11.75 1.94
C VAL A 57 -16.60 -11.59 1.19
N GLU A 58 -17.69 -12.06 1.77
CA GLU A 58 -19.04 -12.05 1.21
C GLU A 58 -19.52 -10.61 1.01
N MET A 59 -19.30 -9.73 2.00
CA MET A 59 -19.67 -8.32 1.90
C MET A 59 -18.87 -7.57 0.83
N LYS A 60 -17.61 -7.96 0.60
CA LYS A 60 -16.80 -7.40 -0.50
C LYS A 60 -17.34 -7.84 -1.85
N ALA A 61 -17.72 -9.11 -1.98
CA ALA A 61 -18.29 -9.66 -3.20
C ALA A 61 -19.62 -8.97 -3.54
N GLN A 62 -20.53 -8.88 -2.56
CA GLN A 62 -21.82 -8.20 -2.72
C GLN A 62 -21.63 -6.72 -3.09
N ARG A 63 -20.70 -6.02 -2.42
CA ARG A 63 -20.42 -4.62 -2.74
C ARG A 63 -19.88 -4.44 -4.15
N LYS A 64 -19.03 -5.34 -4.63
CA LYS A 64 -18.53 -5.32 -6.01
C LYS A 64 -19.67 -5.51 -7.01
N ASP A 65 -20.51 -6.52 -6.78
CA ASP A 65 -21.64 -6.84 -7.66
C ASP A 65 -22.64 -5.67 -7.78
N MET A 66 -23.04 -5.10 -6.64
CA MET A 66 -23.88 -3.90 -6.61
C MET A 66 -23.28 -2.72 -7.38
N CYS A 67 -21.97 -2.47 -7.21
CA CYS A 67 -21.31 -1.39 -7.93
C CYS A 67 -21.24 -1.66 -9.44
N SER A 68 -21.01 -2.91 -9.86
CA SER A 68 -21.02 -3.31 -11.27
C SER A 68 -22.40 -3.09 -11.91
N GLN A 69 -23.46 -3.56 -11.25
CA GLN A 69 -24.84 -3.36 -11.71
C GLN A 69 -25.21 -1.88 -11.82
N LEU A 70 -24.85 -1.09 -10.81
CA LEU A 70 -25.13 0.36 -10.82
C LEU A 70 -24.38 1.07 -11.96
N LEU A 71 -23.13 0.66 -12.22
CA LEU A 71 -22.35 1.22 -13.32
C LEU A 71 -23.00 0.92 -14.68
N GLU A 72 -23.42 -0.32 -14.91
CA GLU A 72 -24.12 -0.73 -16.14
C GLU A 72 -25.43 0.05 -16.33
N LEU A 73 -26.27 0.14 -15.28
CA LEU A 73 -27.52 0.90 -15.33
C LEU A 73 -27.28 2.39 -15.62
N SER A 74 -26.23 2.99 -15.06
CA SER A 74 -25.88 4.39 -15.31
C SER A 74 -25.42 4.63 -16.75
N THR A 75 -24.79 3.65 -17.40
CA THR A 75 -24.40 3.76 -18.82
C THR A 75 -25.59 3.65 -19.75
N VAL A 76 -26.61 2.85 -19.40
CA VAL A 76 -27.84 2.72 -20.20
C VAL A 76 -28.70 4.00 -20.11
N PHE A 77 -28.72 4.68 -18.97
CA PHE A 77 -29.50 5.91 -18.76
C PHE A 77 -28.91 7.18 -19.42
N ILE A 78 -27.61 7.20 -19.73
CA ILE A 78 -26.94 8.35 -20.36
C ILE A 78 -26.94 8.24 -21.91
N LEU A 79 -27.17 7.03 -22.45
CA LEU A 79 -27.17 6.75 -23.89
C LEU A 79 -28.58 6.63 -24.51
N ALA A 80 -29.63 6.86 -23.72
CA ALA A 80 -31.03 6.96 -24.17
C ALA A 80 -31.51 8.41 -24.05
#